data_AF-A0A846TLX2-F1
#
_entry.id   AF-A0A846TLX2-F1
#
_cell.length_a   1.000
_cell.length_b   1.000
_cell.length_c   1.000
_cell.angle_alpha   90.00
_cell.angle_beta   90.00
_cell.angle_gamma   90.00
#
_symmetry.space_group_name_H-M   'P 1'
#
loop_
_entity.id
_entity.type
_entity.pdbx_description
1 polymer ?
#
loop_
_entity_poly.entity_id
_entity_poly.type
_entity_poly.pdbx_seq_one_letter_code
_entity_poly.pdbx_strand_id
1 'polypeptide(L)'
;MVTPVQKHFRKEMQEWNRTGYDFGADSIYHSGKKQRNKRPWWTYSVAGILLFLLMFSTIPNKLYNDYIVNKHDRMFNYLLAHKDYTEKSDYILQGYITQATQNTPWDLGSIQRDRTALHMLLIDSEKLKAPSAFKTHQQAFLEAMEKRLFIITYIEVLAKTNSGYNGELDQHINELNISRQMERDILISIFKSEDIEYTLQPDGTLIYHIKTYYPENSKYKQ
;
A
#
# COMPACT_ATOMS: atom_id res chain seq x y z
N MET A 1 -72.08 15.27 45.47
CA MET A 1 -72.55 16.49 44.77
C MET A 1 -71.50 17.57 44.95
N VAL A 2 -71.09 18.22 43.86
CA VAL A 2 -70.07 19.29 43.87
C VAL A 2 -70.67 20.52 44.55
N THR A 3 -69.99 21.09 45.56
CA THR A 3 -70.51 22.24 46.31
C THR A 3 -70.55 23.49 45.43
N PRO A 4 -71.43 24.49 45.72
CA PRO A 4 -71.55 25.70 44.91
C PRO A 4 -70.21 26.43 44.71
N VAL A 5 -69.36 26.40 45.73
CA VAL A 5 -68.00 26.98 45.74
C VAL A 5 -67.09 26.29 44.72
N GLN A 6 -67.13 24.96 44.64
CA GLN A 6 -66.34 24.20 43.67
C GLN A 6 -66.81 24.42 42.22
N LYS A 7 -68.10 24.69 42.00
CA LYS A 7 -68.62 25.07 40.68
C LYS A 7 -68.16 26.47 40.27
N HIS A 8 -68.16 27.42 41.20
CA HIS A 8 -67.65 28.78 40.95
C HIS A 8 -66.16 28.77 40.61
N PHE A 9 -65.35 28.06 41.39
CA PHE A 9 -63.91 27.94 41.13
C PHE A 9 -63.61 27.33 39.76
N ARG A 10 -64.35 26.29 39.37
CA ARG A 10 -64.17 25.64 38.07
C ARG A 10 -64.57 26.54 36.91
N LYS A 11 -65.58 27.40 37.12
CA LYS A 11 -66.06 28.37 36.13
C LYS A 11 -65.04 29.51 35.96
N GLU A 12 -64.51 30.04 37.06
CA GLU A 12 -63.45 31.06 37.04
C GLU A 12 -62.15 30.53 36.40
N MET A 13 -61.76 29.29 36.71
CA MET A 13 -60.61 28.63 36.06
C MET A 13 -60.82 28.43 34.55
N GLN A 14 -62.03 28.08 34.12
CA GLN A 14 -62.34 27.99 32.69
C GLN A 14 -62.37 29.36 32.02
N GLU A 15 -62.81 30.40 32.72
CA GLU A 15 -62.83 31.76 32.21
C GLU A 15 -61.41 32.31 32.08
N TRP A 16 -60.53 32.07 33.05
CA TRP A 16 -59.10 32.38 32.99
C TRP A 16 -58.35 31.66 31.86
N ASN A 17 -58.65 30.37 31.64
CA ASN A 17 -58.08 29.64 30.50
C ASN A 17 -58.63 30.13 29.15
N ARG A 18 -59.86 30.66 29.11
CA ARG A 18 -60.51 31.15 27.89
C ARG A 18 -60.12 32.58 27.54
N THR A 19 -59.89 33.42 28.54
CA THR A 19 -59.45 34.81 28.32
C THR A 19 -57.97 34.92 27.98
N GLY A 20 -57.21 33.82 28.07
CA GLY A 20 -55.84 33.74 27.56
C GLY A 20 -55.02 34.93 28.05
N TYR A 21 -54.94 35.11 29.37
CA TYR A 21 -54.01 36.06 29.95
C TYR A 21 -52.60 35.54 29.63
N ASP A 22 -52.06 36.06 28.54
CA ASP A 22 -50.72 35.80 28.08
C ASP A 22 -49.77 36.39 29.12
N PHE A 23 -49.24 35.54 30.00
CA PHE A 23 -48.17 35.91 30.94
C PHE A 23 -46.87 36.33 30.21
N GLY A 24 -46.87 36.38 28.87
CA GLY A 24 -45.77 36.83 28.05
C GLY A 24 -45.53 38.34 28.03
N ALA A 25 -46.48 39.19 28.44
CA ALA A 25 -46.31 40.65 28.31
C ALA A 25 -45.26 41.25 29.26
N ASP A 26 -44.96 40.61 30.41
CA ASP A 26 -43.98 41.11 31.40
C ASP A 26 -42.95 40.05 31.85
N SER A 27 -42.78 38.96 31.11
CA SER A 27 -41.76 37.95 31.47
C SER A 27 -40.36 38.35 30.97
N ILE A 28 -39.49 38.72 31.91
CA ILE A 28 -38.06 39.05 31.68
C ILE A 28 -37.23 37.82 31.23
N TYR A 29 -37.83 36.63 31.20
CA TYR A 29 -37.19 35.40 30.77
C TYR A 29 -37.68 35.02 29.37
N HIS A 30 -36.99 35.52 28.36
CA HIS A 30 -37.15 35.01 27.01
C HIS A 30 -36.70 33.55 27.00
N SER A 31 -37.64 32.60 26.82
CA SER A 31 -37.26 31.22 26.56
C SER A 31 -36.46 31.22 25.27
N GLY A 32 -35.15 30.99 25.36
CA GLY A 32 -34.22 30.94 24.23
C GLY A 32 -34.48 29.71 23.37
N LYS A 33 -35.66 29.57 22.79
CA LYS A 33 -35.90 28.65 21.67
C LYS A 33 -35.14 29.24 20.49
N LYS A 34 -33.87 28.81 20.33
CA LYS A 34 -33.10 29.07 19.11
C LYS A 34 -33.97 28.68 17.92
N GLN A 35 -34.54 29.67 17.23
CA GLN A 35 -35.18 29.45 15.95
C GLN A 35 -34.11 28.87 15.04
N ARG A 36 -34.16 27.55 14.80
CA ARG A 36 -33.39 26.92 13.73
C ARG A 36 -33.94 27.53 12.45
N ASN A 37 -33.26 28.54 11.93
CA ASN A 37 -33.54 29.10 10.60
C ASN A 37 -33.58 27.93 9.62
N LYS A 38 -34.78 27.60 9.13
CA LYS A 38 -34.95 26.58 8.11
C LYS A 38 -34.23 27.10 6.87
N ARG A 39 -33.15 26.43 6.46
CA ARG A 39 -32.44 26.79 5.23
C ARG A 39 -33.44 26.73 4.07
N PRO A 40 -33.45 27.73 3.17
CA PRO A 40 -34.39 27.73 2.06
C PRO A 40 -34.13 26.50 1.18
N TRP A 41 -35.19 25.81 0.76
CA TRP A 41 -35.12 24.56 0.00
C TRP A 41 -34.22 24.67 -1.25
N TRP A 42 -34.19 25.87 -1.85
CA TRP A 42 -33.36 26.14 -3.03
C TRP A 42 -31.85 25.97 -2.79
N THR A 43 -31.35 26.09 -1.55
CA THR A 43 -29.94 25.80 -1.22
C THR A 43 -29.53 24.36 -1.52
N TYR A 44 -30.46 23.40 -1.37
CA TYR A 44 -30.20 22.00 -1.74
C TYR A 44 -30.14 21.83 -3.25
N SER A 45 -30.95 22.59 -4.00
CA SER A 45 -30.95 22.58 -5.46
C SER A 45 -29.65 23.19 -6.02
N VAL A 46 -29.20 24.32 -5.48
CA VAL A 46 -27.91 24.94 -5.84
C VAL A 46 -26.73 24.02 -5.49
N ALA A 47 -26.75 23.38 -4.32
CA ALA A 47 -25.73 22.41 -3.94
C ALA A 47 -25.70 21.21 -4.89
N GLY A 48 -26.85 20.73 -5.35
CA GLY A 48 -26.96 19.65 -6.33
C GLY A 48 -26.38 20.04 -7.70
N ILE A 49 -26.68 21.25 -8.18
CA ILE A 49 -26.13 21.78 -9.45
C ILE A 49 -24.61 21.95 -9.35
N LEU A 50 -24.10 22.43 -8.22
CA LEU A 50 -22.65 22.54 -7.96
C LEU A 50 -21.95 21.18 -7.99
N LEU A 51 -22.52 20.16 -7.33
CA LEU A 51 -22.00 18.79 -7.36
C LEU A 51 -22.03 18.20 -8.77
N PHE A 52 -23.11 18.43 -9.51
CA PHE A 52 -23.25 17.99 -10.89
C PHE A 52 -22.18 18.63 -11.79
N LEU A 53 -22.00 19.95 -11.71
CA LEU A 53 -20.93 20.65 -12.45
C LEU A 53 -19.53 20.15 -12.06
N LEU A 54 -19.32 19.78 -10.79
CA LEU A 54 -18.07 19.18 -10.32
C LEU A 54 -17.78 17.81 -10.98
N MET A 55 -18.81 17.01 -11.28
CA MET A 55 -18.65 15.72 -11.97
C MET A 55 -18.24 15.89 -13.44
N PHE A 56 -18.67 16.98 -14.10
CA PHE A 56 -18.25 17.32 -15.47
C PHE A 56 -16.96 18.15 -15.53
N SER A 57 -16.44 18.57 -14.38
CA SER A 57 -15.15 19.24 -14.30
C SER A 57 -14.00 18.28 -14.59
N THR A 58 -12.83 18.80 -14.91
CA THR A 58 -11.59 18.01 -15.01
C THR A 58 -11.06 17.53 -13.66
N ILE A 59 -11.64 18.00 -12.55
CA ILE A 59 -11.18 17.71 -11.18
C ILE A 59 -11.26 16.22 -10.82
N PRO A 60 -12.38 15.49 -11.02
CA PRO A 60 -12.44 14.06 -10.73
C PRO A 60 -11.44 13.25 -11.56
N ASN A 61 -11.26 13.61 -12.84
CA ASN A 61 -10.27 12.96 -13.70
C ASN A 61 -8.83 13.19 -13.22
N LYS A 62 -8.48 14.42 -12.78
CA LYS A 62 -7.18 14.69 -12.17
C LYS A 62 -6.97 13.90 -10.88
N LEU A 63 -7.96 13.89 -9.99
CA LEU A 63 -7.89 13.12 -8.74
C LEU A 63 -7.75 11.62 -8.99
N TYR A 64 -8.48 11.07 -9.96
CA TYR A 64 -8.36 9.67 -10.36
C TYR A 64 -6.96 9.36 -10.90
N ASN A 65 -6.44 10.18 -11.81
CA ASN A 65 -5.10 9.98 -12.38
C ASN A 65 -4.00 10.13 -11.32
N ASP A 66 -4.07 11.17 -10.49
CA ASP A 66 -3.04 11.44 -9.49
C ASP A 66 -3.01 10.38 -8.39
N TYR A 67 -4.16 9.80 -8.04
CA TYR A 67 -4.25 8.83 -6.94
C TYR A 67 -4.20 7.38 -7.41
N ILE A 68 -5.09 6.99 -8.34
CA ILE A 68 -5.23 5.59 -8.75
C ILE A 68 -4.18 5.21 -9.79
N VAL A 69 -4.04 6.01 -10.86
CA VAL A 69 -3.10 5.70 -11.94
C VAL A 69 -1.65 5.73 -11.42
N ASN A 70 -1.26 6.83 -10.79
CA ASN A 70 0.10 6.99 -10.24
C ASN A 70 0.44 5.90 -9.19
N LYS A 71 -0.52 5.46 -8.37
CA LYS A 71 -0.30 4.35 -7.43
C LYS A 71 0.03 3.06 -8.16
N HIS A 72 -0.77 2.68 -9.17
CA HIS A 72 -0.55 1.47 -9.94
C HIS A 72 0.75 1.51 -10.74
N ASP A 73 1.11 2.65 -11.34
CA ASP A 73 2.37 2.75 -12.08
C ASP A 73 3.59 2.66 -11.17
N ARG A 74 3.52 3.21 -9.96
CA ARG A 74 4.59 3.03 -8.97
C ARG A 74 4.74 1.56 -8.57
N MET A 75 3.63 0.85 -8.38
CA MET A 75 3.64 -0.59 -8.07
C MET A 75 4.23 -1.39 -9.23
N PHE A 76 3.80 -1.12 -10.45
CA PHE A 76 4.32 -1.76 -11.66
C PHE A 76 5.82 -1.52 -11.82
N ASN A 77 6.27 -0.26 -11.78
CA ASN A 77 7.68 0.08 -11.93
C ASN A 77 8.56 -0.53 -10.84
N TYR A 78 8.06 -0.57 -9.60
CA TYR A 78 8.75 -1.22 -8.50
C TYR A 78 8.92 -2.72 -8.74
N LEU A 79 7.85 -3.42 -9.14
CA LEU A 79 7.89 -4.86 -9.37
C LEU A 79 8.69 -5.24 -10.61
N LEU A 80 8.66 -4.40 -11.66
CA LEU A 80 9.48 -4.58 -12.84
C LEU A 80 10.98 -4.46 -12.51
N ALA A 81 11.36 -3.43 -11.75
CA ALA A 81 12.75 -3.25 -11.32
C ALA A 81 13.19 -4.36 -10.35
N HIS A 82 12.33 -4.74 -9.42
CA HIS A 82 12.56 -5.87 -8.51
C HIS A 82 12.85 -7.17 -9.28
N LYS A 83 12.02 -7.48 -10.27
CA LYS A 83 12.20 -8.65 -11.14
C LYS A 83 13.53 -8.59 -11.89
N ASP A 84 13.82 -7.47 -12.56
CA ASP A 84 15.06 -7.29 -13.32
C ASP A 84 16.31 -7.46 -12.44
N TYR A 85 16.32 -6.86 -11.25
CA TYR A 85 17.45 -6.96 -10.33
C TYR A 85 17.60 -8.37 -9.73
N THR A 86 16.47 -9.02 -9.42
CA THR A 86 16.47 -10.41 -8.94
C THR A 86 17.00 -11.35 -10.02
N GLU A 87 16.54 -11.25 -11.27
CA GLU A 87 17.00 -12.08 -12.38
C GLU A 87 18.49 -11.87 -12.66
N LYS A 88 18.95 -10.62 -12.71
CA LYS A 88 20.37 -10.31 -12.92
C LYS A 88 21.26 -10.85 -11.79
N SER A 89 20.85 -10.67 -10.54
CA SER A 89 21.63 -11.14 -9.39
C SER A 89 21.62 -12.66 -9.25
N ASP A 90 20.49 -13.32 -9.52
CA ASP A 90 20.39 -14.78 -9.55
C ASP A 90 21.25 -15.38 -10.67
N TYR A 91 21.22 -14.78 -11.87
CA TYR A 91 22.07 -15.23 -12.99
C TYR A 91 23.56 -15.19 -12.63
N ILE A 92 24.02 -14.11 -12.00
CA ILE A 92 25.40 -13.98 -11.52
C ILE A 92 25.72 -15.11 -10.52
N LEU A 93 24.88 -15.27 -9.49
CA LEU A 93 25.16 -16.21 -8.40
C LEU A 93 25.13 -17.68 -8.87
N GLN A 94 24.16 -18.03 -9.71
CA GLN A 94 23.92 -19.41 -10.14
C GLN A 94 25.08 -19.95 -10.98
N GLY A 95 25.76 -19.09 -11.75
CA GLY A 95 26.99 -19.45 -12.45
C GLY A 95 28.06 -19.96 -11.49
N TYR A 96 28.26 -19.27 -10.36
CA TYR A 96 29.27 -19.65 -9.37
C TYR A 96 28.85 -20.84 -8.52
N ILE A 97 27.58 -20.93 -8.11
CA ILE A 97 27.08 -22.10 -7.37
C ILE A 97 27.28 -23.37 -8.20
N THR A 98 26.93 -23.33 -9.49
CA THR A 98 27.07 -24.48 -10.40
C THR A 98 28.54 -24.88 -10.58
N GLN A 99 29.44 -23.90 -10.79
CA GLN A 99 30.88 -24.16 -10.89
C GLN A 99 31.45 -24.77 -9.60
N ALA A 100 30.97 -24.29 -8.45
CA ALA A 100 31.41 -24.76 -7.15
C ALA A 100 30.98 -26.22 -6.90
N THR A 101 29.78 -26.62 -7.32
CA THR A 101 29.33 -28.02 -7.27
C THR A 101 30.13 -28.93 -8.22
N GLN A 102 30.64 -28.38 -9.33
CA GLN A 102 31.40 -29.13 -10.34
C GLN A 102 32.92 -29.17 -10.08
N ASN A 103 33.40 -28.60 -8.96
CA ASN A 103 34.83 -28.47 -8.64
C ASN A 103 35.66 -27.84 -9.77
N THR A 104 35.05 -26.89 -10.50
CA THR A 104 35.75 -26.19 -11.58
C THR A 104 36.61 -25.07 -10.99
N PRO A 105 37.85 -24.84 -11.45
CA PRO A 105 38.67 -23.73 -10.98
C PRO A 105 37.95 -22.40 -11.17
N TRP A 106 37.91 -21.58 -10.13
CA TRP A 106 37.30 -20.26 -10.22
C TRP A 106 38.25 -19.24 -10.85
N ASP A 107 37.73 -18.45 -11.80
CA ASP A 107 38.44 -17.25 -12.29
C ASP A 107 38.24 -16.09 -11.32
N LEU A 108 39.31 -15.73 -10.60
CA LEU A 108 39.27 -14.61 -9.65
C LEU A 108 38.89 -13.28 -10.34
N GLY A 109 39.30 -13.09 -11.60
CA GLY A 109 38.99 -11.89 -12.37
C GLY A 109 37.51 -11.78 -12.75
N SER A 110 36.82 -12.89 -12.99
CA SER A 110 35.37 -12.89 -13.19
C SER A 110 34.64 -12.62 -11.88
N ILE A 111 35.03 -13.29 -10.79
CA ILE A 111 34.39 -13.13 -9.47
C ILE A 111 34.43 -11.66 -9.03
N GLN A 112 35.57 -10.99 -9.18
CA GLN A 112 35.71 -9.59 -8.77
C GLN A 112 34.80 -8.65 -9.57
N ARG A 113 34.71 -8.87 -10.89
CA ARG A 113 33.81 -8.08 -11.76
C ARG A 113 32.35 -8.29 -11.38
N ASP A 114 31.95 -9.54 -11.18
CA ASP A 114 30.57 -9.90 -10.87
C ASP A 114 30.18 -9.48 -9.45
N ARG A 115 31.10 -9.52 -8.48
CA ARG A 115 30.90 -8.92 -7.16
C ARG A 115 30.65 -7.42 -7.27
N THR A 116 31.44 -6.71 -8.08
CA THR A 116 31.22 -5.26 -8.30
C THR A 116 29.87 -5.01 -8.98
N ALA A 117 29.49 -5.82 -9.98
CA ALA A 117 28.18 -5.72 -10.61
C ALA A 117 27.04 -5.94 -9.62
N LEU A 118 27.16 -6.94 -8.75
CA LEU A 118 26.15 -7.26 -7.73
C LEU A 118 26.08 -6.17 -6.65
N HIS A 119 27.22 -5.61 -6.25
CA HIS A 119 27.26 -4.44 -5.36
C HIS A 119 26.59 -3.21 -5.99
N MET A 120 26.77 -2.97 -7.29
CA MET A 120 26.07 -1.88 -7.99
C MET A 120 24.56 -2.13 -8.06
N LEU A 121 24.12 -3.38 -8.31
CA LEU A 121 22.70 -3.76 -8.24
C LEU A 121 22.11 -3.53 -6.84
N LEU A 122 22.87 -3.83 -5.78
CA LEU A 122 22.45 -3.54 -4.41
C LEU A 122 22.23 -2.03 -4.20
N ILE A 123 23.20 -1.20 -4.60
CA ILE A 123 23.06 0.28 -4.52
C ILE A 123 21.84 0.77 -5.31
N ASP A 124 21.59 0.21 -6.50
CA ASP A 124 20.45 0.61 -7.32
C ASP A 124 19.12 0.11 -6.73
N SER A 125 19.12 -1.02 -6.03
CA SER A 125 17.97 -1.52 -5.28
C SER A 125 17.64 -0.68 -4.04
N GLU A 126 18.65 -0.12 -3.36
CA GLU A 126 18.44 0.81 -2.23
C GLU A 126 17.76 2.12 -2.68
N LYS A 127 18.11 2.60 -3.88
CA LYS A 127 17.52 3.81 -4.47
C LYS A 127 16.11 3.60 -5.01
N LEU A 128 15.66 2.35 -5.11
CA LEU A 128 14.35 2.02 -5.64
C LEU A 128 13.27 2.59 -4.72
N LYS A 129 12.30 3.30 -5.29
CA LYS A 129 11.20 3.88 -4.51
C LYS A 129 10.08 2.85 -4.36
N ALA A 130 9.99 2.22 -3.19
CA ALA A 130 8.87 1.33 -2.91
C ALA A 130 7.56 2.12 -2.70
N PRO A 131 6.44 1.67 -3.29
CA PRO A 131 5.11 2.09 -2.87
C PRO A 131 4.87 1.78 -1.39
N SER A 132 3.93 2.48 -0.76
CA SER A 132 3.69 2.37 0.69
C SER A 132 3.47 0.94 1.19
N ALA A 133 2.73 0.13 0.42
CA ALA A 133 2.46 -1.27 0.76
C ALA A 133 3.68 -2.19 0.63
N PHE A 134 4.70 -1.79 -0.13
CA PHE A 134 5.87 -2.61 -0.45
C PHE A 134 7.09 -2.28 0.39
N LYS A 135 6.99 -1.41 1.39
CA LYS A 135 8.15 -1.03 2.23
C LYS A 135 8.78 -2.23 2.94
N THR A 136 7.96 -3.12 3.50
CA THR A 136 8.43 -4.34 4.16
C THR A 136 9.04 -5.33 3.16
N HIS A 137 8.43 -5.45 1.98
CA HIS A 137 8.99 -6.24 0.88
C HIS A 137 10.33 -5.70 0.40
N GLN A 138 10.49 -4.37 0.28
CA GLN A 138 11.77 -3.77 -0.10
C GLN A 138 12.87 -4.11 0.90
N GLN A 139 12.57 -4.12 2.19
CA GLN A 139 13.55 -4.52 3.19
C GLN A 139 13.97 -5.99 3.01
N ALA A 140 13.01 -6.91 2.86
CA ALA A 140 13.31 -8.32 2.62
C ALA A 140 14.10 -8.56 1.31
N PHE A 141 13.76 -7.80 0.26
CA PHE A 141 14.48 -7.82 -1.01
C PHE A 141 15.95 -7.35 -0.85
N LEU A 142 16.19 -6.28 -0.11
CA LEU A 142 17.54 -5.79 0.19
C LEU A 142 18.33 -6.83 1.00
N GLU A 143 17.73 -7.44 2.02
CA GLU A 143 18.37 -8.50 2.81
C GLU A 143 18.78 -9.69 1.92
N ALA A 144 17.93 -10.09 0.95
CA ALA A 144 18.27 -11.13 -0.01
C ALA A 144 19.41 -10.70 -0.94
N MET A 145 19.44 -9.46 -1.41
CA MET A 145 20.52 -8.91 -2.24
C MET A 145 21.85 -8.82 -1.49
N GLU A 146 21.84 -8.37 -0.24
CA GLU A 146 23.01 -8.37 0.65
C GLU A 146 23.55 -9.79 0.85
N LYS A 147 22.66 -10.76 1.04
CA LYS A 147 23.06 -12.16 1.19
C LYS A 147 23.70 -12.72 -0.08
N ARG A 148 23.19 -12.37 -1.26
CA ARG A 148 23.83 -12.70 -2.55
C ARG A 148 25.23 -12.08 -2.65
N LEU A 149 25.40 -10.82 -2.24
CA LEU A 149 26.70 -10.15 -2.22
C LEU A 149 27.69 -10.81 -1.25
N PHE A 150 27.18 -11.24 -0.10
CA PHE A 150 27.97 -11.97 0.88
C PHE A 150 28.48 -13.29 0.31
N ILE A 151 27.61 -14.07 -0.34
CA ILE A 151 27.99 -15.36 -0.94
C ILE A 151 29.08 -15.19 -2.00
N ILE A 152 28.93 -14.26 -2.94
CA ILE A 152 29.97 -14.06 -3.97
C ILE A 152 31.30 -13.55 -3.37
N THR A 153 31.23 -12.75 -2.30
CA THR A 153 32.42 -12.31 -1.56
C THR A 153 33.10 -13.49 -0.85
N TYR A 154 32.31 -14.41 -0.28
CA TYR A 154 32.83 -15.63 0.34
C TYR A 154 33.50 -16.54 -0.70
N ILE A 155 32.89 -16.71 -1.87
CA ILE A 155 33.47 -17.46 -3.01
C ILE A 155 34.80 -16.82 -3.45
N GLU A 156 34.89 -15.49 -3.49
CA GLU A 156 36.16 -14.80 -3.78
C GLU A 156 37.25 -15.15 -2.75
N VAL A 157 36.90 -15.21 -1.46
CA VAL A 157 37.83 -15.59 -0.39
C VAL A 157 38.30 -17.03 -0.59
N LEU A 158 37.39 -17.96 -0.82
CA LEU A 158 37.72 -19.36 -1.09
C LEU A 158 38.66 -19.49 -2.31
N ALA A 159 38.41 -18.75 -3.38
CA ALA A 159 39.27 -18.72 -4.56
C ALA A 159 40.67 -18.18 -4.24
N LYS A 160 40.79 -17.14 -3.41
CA LYS A 160 42.09 -16.59 -2.99
C LYS A 160 42.89 -17.53 -2.10
N THR A 161 42.22 -18.30 -1.25
CA THR A 161 42.85 -19.24 -0.32
C THR A 161 43.04 -20.64 -0.91
N ASN A 162 42.75 -20.83 -2.21
CA ASN A 162 42.72 -22.15 -2.87
C ASN A 162 41.90 -23.19 -2.08
N SER A 163 40.89 -22.72 -1.35
CA SER A 163 39.99 -23.56 -0.58
C SER A 163 38.81 -23.93 -1.46
N GLY A 164 38.47 -25.21 -1.56
CA GLY A 164 37.34 -25.66 -2.37
C GLY A 164 36.00 -25.35 -1.73
N TYR A 165 34.93 -25.85 -2.36
CA TYR A 165 33.59 -25.87 -1.80
C TYR A 165 33.56 -26.47 -0.39
N ASN A 166 32.78 -25.88 0.52
CA ASN A 166 32.66 -26.34 1.91
C ASN A 166 31.22 -26.20 2.45
N GLY A 167 30.97 -26.80 3.62
CA GLY A 167 29.64 -26.76 4.24
C GLY A 167 29.20 -25.38 4.73
N GLU A 168 30.12 -24.41 4.89
CA GLU A 168 29.75 -23.02 5.21
C GLU A 168 29.09 -22.34 4.00
N LEU A 169 29.59 -22.61 2.79
CA LEU A 169 28.94 -22.11 1.56
C LEU A 169 27.54 -22.71 1.38
N ASP A 170 27.35 -24.00 1.67
CA ASP A 170 26.02 -24.63 1.72
C ASP A 170 25.09 -23.91 2.70
N GLN A 171 25.58 -23.59 3.90
CA GLN A 171 24.79 -22.88 4.90
C GLN A 171 24.35 -21.50 4.38
N HIS A 172 25.24 -20.73 3.77
CA HIS A 172 24.89 -19.42 3.25
C HIS A 172 23.92 -19.48 2.06
N ILE A 173 24.03 -20.50 1.20
CA ILE A 173 23.06 -20.76 0.13
C ILE A 173 21.69 -21.11 0.72
N ASN A 174 21.63 -21.93 1.76
CA ASN A 174 20.38 -22.27 2.43
C ASN A 174 19.74 -21.06 3.12
N GLU A 175 20.53 -20.23 3.79
CA GLU A 175 20.06 -18.96 4.36
C GLU A 175 19.47 -18.04 3.29
N LEU A 176 20.13 -17.92 2.12
CA LEU A 176 19.58 -17.16 0.99
C LEU A 176 18.24 -17.74 0.51
N ASN A 177 18.11 -19.06 0.40
CA ASN A 177 16.87 -19.70 -0.03
C ASN A 177 15.72 -19.43 0.95
N ILE A 178 16.00 -19.44 2.26
CA ILE A 178 15.04 -19.07 3.30
C ILE A 178 14.64 -17.60 3.16
N SER A 179 15.60 -16.68 2.98
CA SER A 179 15.30 -15.26 2.78
C SER A 179 14.42 -15.02 1.53
N ARG A 180 14.70 -15.69 0.41
CA ARG A 180 13.89 -15.62 -0.81
C ARG A 180 12.47 -16.13 -0.59
N GLN A 181 12.30 -17.19 0.20
CA GLN A 181 10.99 -17.71 0.56
C GLN A 181 10.21 -16.70 1.40
N MET A 182 10.84 -16.09 2.42
CA MET A 182 10.23 -15.07 3.26
C MET A 182 9.83 -13.83 2.44
N GLU A 183 10.71 -13.36 1.56
CA GLU A 183 10.44 -12.26 0.63
C GLU A 183 9.19 -12.54 -0.22
N ARG A 184 9.10 -13.74 -0.81
CA ARG A 184 7.93 -14.17 -1.59
C ARG A 184 6.66 -14.21 -0.75
N ASP A 185 6.73 -14.70 0.48
CA ASP A 185 5.55 -14.77 1.36
C ASP A 185 5.03 -13.36 1.73
N ILE A 186 5.95 -12.40 1.92
CA ILE A 186 5.60 -10.98 2.10
C ILE A 186 4.94 -10.44 0.84
N LEU A 187 5.49 -10.75 -0.35
CA LEU A 187 4.93 -10.31 -1.64
C LEU A 187 3.50 -10.83 -1.84
N ILE A 188 3.27 -12.11 -1.54
CA ILE A 188 1.94 -12.73 -1.60
C ILE A 188 0.95 -12.03 -0.65
N SER A 189 1.39 -11.72 0.57
CA SER A 189 0.57 -10.99 1.55
C SER A 189 0.17 -9.61 1.02
N ILE A 190 1.11 -8.90 0.41
CA ILE A 190 0.84 -7.60 -0.21
C ILE A 190 -0.14 -7.76 -1.37
N PHE A 191 0.04 -8.74 -2.25
CA PHE A 191 -0.86 -8.98 -3.38
C PHE A 191 -2.29 -9.28 -2.94
N LYS A 192 -2.47 -10.05 -1.85
CA LYS A 192 -3.80 -10.24 -1.23
C LYS A 192 -4.38 -8.93 -0.70
N SER A 193 -3.58 -8.08 -0.07
CA SER A 193 -4.06 -6.82 0.52
C SER A 193 -4.36 -5.73 -0.51
N GLU A 194 -3.68 -5.75 -1.65
CA GLU A 194 -3.82 -4.78 -2.74
C GLU A 194 -4.73 -5.30 -3.88
N ASP A 195 -5.38 -6.45 -3.70
CA ASP A 195 -6.27 -7.09 -4.69
C ASP A 195 -5.58 -7.29 -6.06
N ILE A 196 -4.31 -7.71 -6.03
CA ILE A 196 -3.54 -8.10 -7.21
C ILE A 196 -3.79 -9.58 -7.48
N GLU A 197 -4.18 -9.92 -8.70
CA GLU A 197 -4.33 -11.31 -9.12
C GLU A 197 -2.96 -11.96 -9.30
N TYR A 198 -2.75 -13.12 -8.68
CA TYR A 198 -1.51 -13.88 -8.79
C TYR A 198 -1.76 -15.39 -8.76
N THR A 199 -0.85 -16.14 -9.37
CA THR A 199 -0.78 -17.59 -9.35
C THR A 199 0.61 -18.04 -8.89
N LEU A 200 0.66 -18.92 -7.91
CA LEU A 200 1.90 -19.56 -7.46
C LEU A 200 2.07 -20.89 -8.19
N GLN A 201 3.16 -21.03 -8.94
CA GLN A 201 3.51 -22.26 -9.61
C GLN A 201 4.14 -23.28 -8.63
N PRO A 202 4.14 -24.59 -8.96
CA PRO A 202 4.71 -25.64 -8.10
C PRO A 202 6.22 -25.48 -7.82
N ASP A 203 6.94 -24.82 -8.72
CA ASP A 203 8.36 -24.50 -8.60
C ASP A 203 8.62 -23.28 -7.69
N GLY A 204 7.57 -22.64 -7.19
CA GLY A 204 7.64 -21.43 -6.37
C GLY A 204 7.72 -20.13 -7.16
N THR A 205 7.60 -20.18 -8.50
CA THR A 205 7.52 -19.00 -9.37
C THR A 205 6.16 -18.32 -9.22
N LEU A 206 6.16 -16.99 -9.17
CA LEU A 206 4.94 -16.20 -8.95
C LEU A 206 4.59 -15.43 -10.23
N ILE A 207 3.46 -15.77 -10.84
CA ILE A 207 2.88 -15.06 -11.99
C ILE A 207 1.84 -14.09 -11.44
N TYR A 208 1.81 -12.84 -11.90
CA TYR A 208 0.86 -11.84 -11.41
C TYR A 208 0.41 -10.89 -12.52
N HIS A 209 -0.80 -10.34 -12.36
CA HIS A 209 -1.38 -9.39 -13.30
C HIS A 209 -1.57 -8.03 -12.63
N ILE A 210 -0.89 -7.01 -13.16
CA ILE A 210 -0.99 -5.63 -12.68
C ILE A 210 -1.63 -4.74 -13.74
N LYS A 211 -2.59 -3.93 -13.28
CA LYS A 211 -3.24 -2.92 -14.10
C LYS A 211 -2.23 -1.81 -14.41
N THR A 212 -1.92 -1.61 -15.69
CA THR A 212 -1.12 -0.48 -16.17
C THR A 212 -2.01 0.46 -16.98
N TYR A 213 -1.93 1.77 -16.73
CA TYR A 213 -2.81 2.75 -17.39
C TYR A 213 -2.10 3.51 -18.52
N TYR A 214 -0.79 3.33 -18.68
CA TYR A 214 -0.02 3.88 -19.80
C TYR A 214 0.30 2.79 -20.84
N PRO A 215 -0.04 2.99 -22.13
CA PRO A 215 0.12 1.99 -23.18
C PRO A 215 1.59 1.65 -23.49
N GLU A 216 2.56 2.51 -23.17
CA GLU A 216 3.99 2.19 -23.34
C GLU A 216 4.46 1.08 -22.37
N ASN A 217 3.80 0.93 -21.22
CA ASN A 217 4.08 -0.13 -20.22
C ASN A 217 3.30 -1.42 -20.49
N SER A 218 2.32 -1.40 -21.41
CA SER A 218 1.48 -2.57 -21.75
C SER A 218 2.19 -3.63 -22.59
N LYS A 219 3.45 -3.39 -23.01
CA LYS A 219 4.29 -4.39 -23.69
C LYS A 219 4.72 -5.55 -22.79
N TYR A 220 4.51 -5.44 -21.48
CA TYR A 220 4.82 -6.49 -20.51
C TYR A 220 3.54 -7.22 -20.09
N LYS A 221 2.91 -7.93 -21.03
CA LYS A 221 2.17 -9.14 -20.64
C LYS A 221 3.22 -10.16 -20.22
N GLN A 222 3.47 -10.25 -18.91
CA GLN A 222 4.31 -11.27 -18.30
C GLN A 222 3.44 -12.19 -17.45
#